data_AF-A0A931ZWY5-F1
#
_entry.id   AF-A0A931ZWY5-F1
#
_cell.length_a   1.000
_cell.length_b   1.000
_cell.length_c   1.000
_cell.angle_alpha   90.00
_cell.angle_beta   90.00
_cell.angle_gamma   90.00
#
_symmetry.space_group_name_H-M   'P 1'
#
loop_
_entity.id
_entity.type
_entity.pdbx_description
1 polymer ?
#
loop_
_entity_poly.entity_id
_entity_poly.type
_entity_poly.pdbx_seq_one_letter_code
_entity_poly.pdbx_strand_id
1 'polypeptide(L)'
;MRKIFNFTSWILLFTLAPFAVLIFLSQNSVPGDLFYPIKRGMEGIVLAAASASPATRVAFRTDLTERRFKEAERLLLAKADTSALDSFILEVQSTQTEVDALSNTLQKSQATDRLIAKIDDYQTKLVQLEIQTQGSSAPSVNQSPQTPQETIFQQQALPPSGAGQAGQSAVQQPKVTPLPQSTNPPPPAGGQPTAVVQNPPSQTAVIAPEQQRIVSETITTTKIELEKIKKDLEEKKREREERKPFDSAQDKKEKKEEKEKRPERNGKNPQKD
;
A
#
# COMPACT_ATOMS: atom_id res chain seq x y z
N MET A 1 11.75 32.42 26.58
CA MET A 1 11.68 31.61 25.33
C MET A 1 11.04 30.23 25.48
N ARG A 2 11.27 29.45 26.55
CA ARG A 2 10.70 28.09 26.72
C ARG A 2 9.16 28.00 26.68
N LYS A 3 8.44 29.03 27.12
CA LYS A 3 6.96 29.05 27.15
C LYS A 3 6.32 29.21 25.76
N ILE A 4 6.94 30.01 24.88
CA ILE A 4 6.43 30.27 23.53
C ILE A 4 6.59 29.02 22.66
N PHE A 5 7.74 28.35 22.75
CA PHE A 5 8.02 27.11 22.01
C PHE A 5 7.05 25.98 22.37
N ASN A 6 6.60 25.93 23.63
CA ASN A 6 5.63 24.94 24.08
C ASN A 6 4.24 25.24 23.50
N PHE A 7 3.80 26.50 23.54
CA PHE A 7 2.50 26.90 22.99
C PHE A 7 2.40 26.70 21.46
N THR A 8 3.44 27.09 20.70
CA THR A 8 3.46 26.82 19.25
C THR A 8 3.50 25.34 18.92
N SER A 9 4.20 24.52 19.72
CA SER A 9 4.20 23.05 19.53
C SER A 9 2.84 22.44 19.79
N TRP A 10 2.11 22.92 20.81
CA TRP A 10 0.75 22.47 21.10
C TRP A 10 -0.25 22.89 20.02
N ILE A 11 -0.16 24.12 19.51
CA ILE A 11 -0.97 24.57 18.37
C ILE A 11 -0.69 23.69 17.15
N LEU A 12 0.59 23.45 16.84
CA LEU A 12 0.98 22.61 15.73
C LEU A 12 0.43 21.19 15.89
N LEU A 13 0.57 20.60 17.08
CA LEU A 13 0.04 19.25 17.37
C LEU A 13 -1.47 19.18 17.20
N PHE A 14 -2.23 20.11 17.79
CA PHE A 14 -3.70 20.11 17.65
C PHE A 14 -4.16 20.45 16.24
N THR A 15 -3.36 21.17 15.47
CA THR A 15 -3.67 21.45 14.07
C THR A 15 -3.39 20.22 13.19
N LEU A 16 -2.25 19.54 13.36
CA LEU A 16 -1.86 18.40 12.52
C LEU A 16 -2.45 17.05 12.94
N ALA A 17 -2.73 16.83 14.24
CA ALA A 17 -3.30 15.59 14.73
C ALA A 17 -4.61 15.17 14.03
N PRO A 18 -5.62 16.04 13.82
CA PRO A 18 -6.83 15.65 13.11
C PRO A 18 -6.55 15.25 11.66
N PHE A 19 -5.61 15.92 10.98
CA PHE A 19 -5.19 15.50 9.65
C PHE A 19 -4.54 14.11 9.70
N ALA A 20 -3.63 13.85 10.64
CA ALA A 20 -3.00 12.54 10.78
C ALA A 20 -4.03 11.40 10.98
N VAL A 21 -5.06 11.64 11.79
CA VAL A 21 -6.16 10.68 12.00
C VAL A 21 -6.97 10.46 10.73
N LEU A 22 -7.33 11.54 10.02
CA LEU A 22 -8.03 11.45 8.73
C LEU A 22 -7.21 10.68 7.68
N ILE A 23 -5.90 10.92 7.62
CA ILE A 23 -4.98 10.19 6.76
C ILE A 23 -5.05 8.70 7.08
N PHE A 24 -4.92 8.34 8.36
CA PHE A 24 -4.93 6.96 8.81
C PHE A 24 -6.25 6.25 8.47
N LEU A 25 -7.39 6.90 8.72
CA LEU A 25 -8.72 6.36 8.38
C LEU A 25 -8.91 6.22 6.86
N SER A 26 -8.40 7.18 6.08
CA SER A 26 -8.54 7.17 4.62
C SER A 26 -7.74 6.04 3.95
N GLN A 27 -6.63 5.58 4.53
CA GLN A 27 -5.79 4.55 3.92
C GLN A 27 -6.54 3.23 3.68
N ASN A 28 -7.43 2.86 4.60
CA ASN A 28 -8.22 1.62 4.54
C ASN A 28 -9.56 1.79 3.82
N SER A 29 -9.88 2.98 3.34
CA SER A 29 -11.12 3.23 2.61
C SER A 29 -11.07 2.66 1.19
N VAL A 30 -12.17 2.04 0.77
CA VAL A 30 -12.43 1.53 -0.58
C VAL A 30 -13.51 2.38 -1.28
N PRO A 31 -13.66 2.30 -2.60
CA PRO A 31 -14.77 2.94 -3.30
C PRO A 31 -16.12 2.71 -2.60
N GLY A 32 -16.86 3.80 -2.38
CA GLY A 32 -18.14 3.80 -1.63
C GLY A 32 -18.02 4.17 -0.15
N ASP A 33 -16.82 4.17 0.44
CA ASP A 33 -16.62 4.61 1.82
C ASP A 33 -16.60 6.16 1.93
N LEU A 34 -17.06 6.67 3.08
CA LEU A 34 -17.15 8.12 3.35
C LEU A 34 -15.81 8.85 3.19
N PHE A 35 -14.70 8.21 3.57
CA PHE A 35 -13.35 8.80 3.52
C PHE A 35 -12.62 8.56 2.19
N TYR A 36 -13.23 7.85 1.23
CA TYR A 36 -12.61 7.55 -0.06
C TYR A 36 -12.28 8.81 -0.89
N PRO A 37 -13.14 9.85 -0.96
CA PRO A 37 -12.79 11.08 -1.66
C PRO A 37 -11.56 11.77 -1.08
N ILE A 38 -11.38 11.72 0.24
CA ILE A 38 -10.22 12.29 0.94
C ILE A 38 -8.96 11.51 0.56
N LYS A 39 -9.02 10.18 0.54
CA LYS A 39 -7.91 9.31 0.05
C LYS A 39 -7.49 9.70 -1.35
N ARG A 40 -8.45 9.83 -2.28
CA ARG A 40 -8.20 10.21 -3.68
C ARG A 40 -7.60 11.61 -3.80
N GLY A 41 -8.10 12.57 -3.02
CA GLY A 41 -7.57 13.93 -2.98
C GLY A 41 -6.10 13.97 -2.51
N MET A 42 -5.79 13.21 -1.46
CA MET A 42 -4.42 13.08 -0.96
C MET A 42 -3.46 12.46 -1.96
N GLU A 43 -3.87 11.38 -2.64
CA GLU A 43 -3.07 10.73 -3.66
C GLU A 43 -2.75 11.70 -4.81
N GLY A 44 -3.70 12.57 -5.18
CA GLY A 44 -3.47 13.66 -6.13
C GLY A 44 -2.41 14.67 -5.66
N ILE A 45 -2.46 15.09 -4.40
CA ILE A 45 -1.47 16.01 -3.82
C ILE A 45 -0.07 15.37 -3.79
N VAL A 46 0.02 14.11 -3.36
CA VAL A 46 1.31 13.40 -3.31
C VAL A 46 1.85 13.17 -4.71
N LEU A 47 1.00 12.84 -5.68
CA LEU A 47 1.41 12.71 -7.07
C LEU A 47 1.91 14.06 -7.64
N ALA A 48 1.24 15.16 -7.31
CA ALA A 48 1.67 16.50 -7.69
C ALA A 48 3.04 16.84 -7.07
N ALA A 49 3.27 16.50 -5.79
CA ALA A 49 4.58 16.66 -5.17
C ALA A 49 5.66 15.75 -5.81
N ALA A 50 5.31 14.51 -6.15
CA ALA A 50 6.20 13.56 -6.81
C ALA A 50 6.55 13.98 -8.25
N SER A 51 5.74 14.85 -8.88
CA SER A 51 5.97 15.33 -10.25
C SER A 51 7.25 16.15 -10.43
N ALA A 52 7.88 16.60 -9.33
CA ALA A 52 9.17 17.29 -9.36
C ALA A 52 10.30 16.43 -9.95
N SER A 53 10.17 15.10 -9.91
CA SER A 53 11.14 14.15 -10.48
C SER A 53 10.39 13.05 -11.25
N PRO A 54 10.64 12.87 -12.56
CA PRO A 54 9.99 11.84 -13.36
C PRO A 54 10.16 10.43 -12.77
N ALA A 55 11.35 10.10 -12.27
CA ALA A 55 11.61 8.80 -11.64
C ALA A 55 10.79 8.61 -10.35
N THR A 56 10.65 9.65 -9.54
CA THR A 56 9.85 9.62 -8.31
C THR A 56 8.36 9.48 -8.63
N ARG A 57 7.88 10.19 -9.66
CA ARG A 57 6.51 10.06 -10.17
C ARG A 57 6.20 8.64 -10.62
N VAL A 58 7.09 8.02 -11.38
CA VAL A 58 6.94 6.62 -11.82
C VAL A 58 6.95 5.66 -10.64
N ALA A 59 7.85 5.83 -9.67
CA ALA A 59 7.87 5.02 -8.47
C ALA A 59 6.55 5.13 -7.68
N PHE A 60 6.04 6.34 -7.49
CA PHE A 60 4.78 6.57 -6.81
C PHE A 60 3.58 5.98 -7.56
N ARG A 61 3.53 6.12 -8.89
CA ARG A 61 2.49 5.51 -9.74
C ARG A 61 2.51 3.97 -9.67
N THR A 62 3.71 3.39 -9.63
CA THR A 62 3.86 1.94 -9.41
C THR A 62 3.29 1.52 -8.05
N ASP A 63 3.54 2.29 -6.99
CA ASP A 63 2.97 2.01 -5.68
C ASP A 63 1.45 2.27 -5.61
N LEU A 64 0.95 3.25 -6.37
CA LEU A 64 -0.49 3.53 -6.50
C LEU A 64 -1.21 2.38 -7.21
N THR A 65 -0.60 1.81 -8.25
CA THR A 65 -1.09 0.62 -8.94
C THR A 65 -1.28 -0.56 -7.97
N GLU A 66 -0.31 -0.81 -7.10
CA GLU A 66 -0.42 -1.84 -6.05
C GLU A 66 -1.61 -1.56 -5.10
N ARG A 67 -1.81 -0.30 -4.72
CA ARG A 67 -2.94 0.08 -3.86
C ARG A 67 -4.28 -0.14 -4.55
N ARG A 68 -4.40 0.20 -5.85
CA ARG A 68 -5.61 -0.07 -6.63
C ARG A 68 -5.89 -1.56 -6.76
N PHE A 69 -4.85 -2.36 -6.96
CA PHE A 69 -5.00 -3.82 -6.96
C PHE A 69 -5.58 -4.31 -5.62
N LYS A 70 -5.03 -3.87 -4.48
CA LYS A 70 -5.54 -4.24 -3.15
C LYS A 70 -6.97 -3.76 -2.87
N GLU A 71 -7.34 -2.59 -3.39
CA GLU A 71 -8.73 -2.11 -3.34
C GLU A 71 -9.66 -3.04 -4.12
N ALA A 72 -9.26 -3.44 -5.33
CA ALA A 72 -10.01 -4.37 -6.16
C ALA A 72 -10.14 -5.74 -5.50
N GLU A 73 -9.04 -6.30 -4.99
CA GLU A 73 -9.02 -7.54 -4.22
C GLU A 73 -10.00 -7.50 -3.05
N ARG A 74 -9.96 -6.43 -2.25
CA ARG A 74 -10.84 -6.29 -1.08
C ARG A 74 -12.31 -6.18 -1.47
N LEU A 75 -12.64 -5.42 -2.52
CA LEU A 75 -14.02 -5.28 -2.98
C LEU A 75 -14.55 -6.57 -3.59
N LEU A 76 -13.71 -7.29 -4.33
CA LEU A 76 -14.06 -8.57 -4.91
C LEU A 76 -14.35 -9.62 -3.84
N LEU A 77 -13.48 -9.72 -2.82
CA LEU A 77 -13.66 -10.66 -1.71
C LEU A 77 -14.82 -10.30 -0.79
N ALA A 78 -15.08 -9.00 -0.56
CA ALA A 78 -16.11 -8.57 0.38
C ALA A 78 -17.51 -8.54 -0.24
N LYS A 79 -17.63 -8.17 -1.52
CA LYS A 79 -18.91 -7.82 -2.15
C LYS A 79 -19.10 -8.41 -3.55
N ALA A 80 -18.13 -9.18 -4.06
CA ALA A 80 -18.10 -9.58 -5.46
C ALA A 80 -18.27 -8.37 -6.42
N ASP A 81 -17.71 -7.23 -6.02
CA ASP A 81 -17.75 -5.97 -6.76
C ASP A 81 -16.51 -5.87 -7.64
N THR A 82 -16.72 -5.82 -8.95
CA THR A 82 -15.67 -5.80 -9.97
C THR A 82 -15.27 -4.38 -10.40
N SER A 83 -15.98 -3.34 -9.93
CA SER A 83 -15.78 -1.95 -10.40
C SER A 83 -14.37 -1.40 -10.16
N ALA A 84 -13.68 -1.91 -9.14
CA ALA A 84 -12.32 -1.50 -8.85
C ALA A 84 -11.25 -2.16 -9.73
N LEU A 85 -11.58 -3.23 -10.47
CA LEU A 85 -10.66 -3.84 -11.45
C LEU A 85 -10.42 -2.90 -12.64
N ASP A 86 -11.45 -2.20 -13.12
CA ASP A 86 -11.32 -1.19 -14.19
C ASP A 86 -10.40 -0.04 -13.75
N SER A 87 -10.60 0.45 -12.52
CA SER A 87 -9.76 1.50 -11.95
C SER A 87 -8.31 1.06 -11.78
N PHE A 88 -8.09 -0.23 -11.48
CA PHE A 88 -6.76 -0.82 -11.41
C PHE A 88 -6.09 -0.86 -12.79
N ILE A 89 -6.77 -1.33 -13.85
CA ILE A 89 -6.20 -1.34 -15.20
C ILE A 89 -5.84 0.06 -15.68
N LEU A 90 -6.71 1.04 -15.47
CA LEU A 90 -6.44 2.44 -15.84
C LEU A 90 -5.18 2.98 -15.16
N GLU A 91 -4.91 2.57 -13.92
CA GLU A 91 -3.69 2.96 -13.21
C GLU A 91 -2.44 2.25 -13.76
N VAL A 92 -2.54 0.97 -14.16
CA VAL A 92 -1.44 0.26 -14.83
C VAL A 92 -1.08 0.95 -16.15
N GLN A 93 -2.08 1.29 -16.97
CA GLN A 93 -1.88 2.01 -18.24
C GLN A 93 -1.30 3.41 -18.03
N SER A 94 -1.76 4.12 -16.99
CA SER A 94 -1.19 5.41 -16.60
C SER A 94 0.27 5.24 -16.20
N THR A 95 0.61 4.21 -15.41
CA THR A 95 1.99 3.93 -14.99
C THR A 95 2.87 3.59 -16.18
N GLN A 96 2.40 2.77 -17.13
CA GLN A 96 3.10 2.49 -18.39
C GLN A 96 3.42 3.77 -19.15
N THR A 97 2.45 4.68 -19.30
CA THR A 97 2.65 5.96 -19.98
C THR A 97 3.74 6.80 -19.31
N GLU A 98 3.79 6.81 -17.98
CA GLU A 98 4.80 7.55 -17.20
C GLU A 98 6.19 6.92 -17.31
N VAL A 99 6.27 5.58 -17.32
CA VAL A 99 7.51 4.84 -17.60
C VAL A 99 8.00 5.21 -19.01
N ASP A 100 7.09 5.29 -19.98
CA ASP A 100 7.44 5.66 -21.35
C ASP A 100 7.92 7.10 -21.49
N ALA A 101 7.44 8.01 -20.64
CA ALA A 101 7.88 9.40 -20.60
C ALA A 101 9.28 9.60 -19.98
N LEU A 102 9.88 8.58 -19.35
CA LEU A 102 11.22 8.69 -18.78
C LEU A 102 12.28 8.92 -19.87
N SER A 103 13.05 10.01 -19.75
CA SER A 103 14.13 10.33 -20.69
C SER A 103 15.40 9.51 -20.44
N ASN A 104 15.68 9.13 -19.19
CA ASN A 104 16.86 8.35 -18.85
C ASN A 104 16.66 6.87 -19.21
N THR A 105 17.42 6.37 -20.19
CA THR A 105 17.29 5.00 -20.72
C THR A 105 17.49 3.92 -19.66
N LEU A 106 18.40 4.11 -18.69
CA LEU A 106 18.64 3.13 -17.63
C LEU A 106 17.45 3.09 -16.67
N GLN A 107 17.00 4.25 -16.18
CA GLN A 107 15.82 4.32 -15.30
C GLN A 107 14.56 3.81 -15.99
N LYS A 108 14.40 4.12 -17.28
CA LYS A 108 13.31 3.62 -18.11
C LYS A 108 13.30 2.10 -18.20
N SER A 109 14.47 1.50 -18.44
CA SER A 109 14.62 0.03 -18.46
C SER A 109 14.26 -0.57 -17.11
N GLN A 110 14.82 -0.05 -16.02
CA GLN A 110 14.55 -0.55 -14.67
C GLN A 110 13.08 -0.43 -14.28
N ALA A 111 12.43 0.70 -14.62
CA ALA A 111 11.03 0.91 -14.35
C ALA A 111 10.13 0.00 -15.21
N THR A 112 10.51 -0.24 -16.47
CA THR A 112 9.84 -1.21 -17.35
C THR A 112 9.91 -2.62 -16.74
N ASP A 113 11.10 -3.06 -16.34
CA ASP A 113 11.30 -4.39 -15.75
C ASP A 113 10.51 -4.56 -14.45
N ARG A 114 10.49 -3.52 -13.61
CA ARG A 114 9.70 -3.51 -12.36
C ARG A 114 8.20 -3.60 -12.66
N LEU A 115 7.71 -2.88 -13.67
CA LEU A 115 6.29 -2.91 -14.04
C LEU A 115 5.88 -4.28 -14.60
N ILE A 116 6.72 -4.88 -15.46
CA ILE A 116 6.51 -6.25 -15.98
C ILE A 116 6.42 -7.25 -14.81
N ALA A 117 7.38 -7.23 -13.90
CA ALA A 117 7.39 -8.12 -12.74
C ALA A 117 6.16 -7.94 -11.83
N LYS A 118 5.66 -6.71 -11.71
CA LYS A 118 4.42 -6.41 -10.98
C LYS A 118 3.19 -6.94 -11.71
N ILE A 119 3.13 -6.82 -13.03
CA ILE A 119 2.04 -7.39 -13.83
C ILE A 119 1.98 -8.91 -13.65
N ASP A 120 3.12 -9.60 -13.65
CA ASP A 120 3.18 -11.06 -13.39
C ASP A 120 2.65 -11.42 -12.00
N ASP A 121 3.02 -10.64 -10.98
CA ASP A 121 2.50 -10.79 -9.61
C ASP A 121 0.97 -10.58 -9.57
N TYR A 122 0.45 -9.56 -10.25
CA TYR A 122 -0.99 -9.30 -10.34
C TYR A 122 -1.75 -10.42 -11.04
N GLN A 123 -1.23 -10.93 -12.17
CA GLN A 123 -1.86 -12.07 -12.85
C GLN A 123 -1.92 -13.31 -11.94
N THR A 124 -0.85 -13.58 -11.19
CA THR A 124 -0.81 -14.68 -10.22
C THR A 124 -1.84 -14.50 -9.11
N LYS A 125 -1.96 -13.29 -8.55
CA LYS A 125 -2.94 -12.97 -7.51
C LYS A 125 -4.39 -13.02 -8.03
N LEU A 126 -4.63 -12.61 -9.28
CA LEU A 126 -5.95 -12.71 -9.91
C LEU A 126 -6.40 -14.17 -10.06
N VAL A 127 -5.49 -15.10 -10.39
CA VAL A 127 -5.80 -16.54 -10.39
C VAL A 127 -6.16 -17.03 -8.99
N GLN A 128 -5.43 -16.60 -7.96
CA GLN A 128 -5.74 -16.96 -6.57
C GLN A 128 -7.11 -16.41 -6.15
N LEU A 129 -7.43 -15.18 -6.53
CA LEU A 129 -8.73 -14.55 -6.27
C LEU A 129 -9.87 -15.27 -6.97
N GLU A 130 -9.68 -15.70 -8.22
CA GLU A 130 -10.67 -16.50 -8.95
C GLU A 130 -10.97 -17.82 -8.23
N ILE A 131 -9.94 -18.54 -7.78
CA ILE A 131 -10.11 -19.78 -7.02
C ILE A 131 -10.84 -19.51 -5.68
N GLN A 132 -10.46 -18.44 -4.98
CA GLN A 132 -11.04 -18.11 -3.67
C GLN A 132 -12.51 -17.69 -3.76
N THR A 133 -12.87 -16.96 -4.82
CA THR A 133 -14.25 -16.53 -5.08
C THR A 133 -15.13 -17.68 -5.53
N GLN A 134 -14.61 -18.67 -6.27
CA GLN A 134 -15.34 -19.88 -6.65
C GLN A 134 -15.52 -20.87 -5.48
N GLY A 135 -14.48 -21.04 -4.66
CA GLY A 135 -14.45 -22.00 -3.53
C GLY A 135 -15.33 -21.63 -2.33
N SER A 136 -15.81 -20.37 -2.26
CA SER A 136 -16.70 -19.92 -1.17
C SER A 136 -18.15 -20.40 -1.33
N SER A 137 -18.45 -21.18 -2.37
CA SER A 137 -19.75 -21.81 -2.63
C SER A 137 -19.93 -23.15 -1.90
N ALA A 138 -19.40 -23.31 -0.68
CA ALA A 138 -19.70 -24.50 0.11
C ALA A 138 -21.17 -24.43 0.55
N PRO A 139 -21.97 -25.51 0.40
CA PRO A 139 -23.34 -25.53 0.89
C PRO A 139 -23.30 -25.27 2.39
N SER A 140 -23.89 -24.15 2.83
CA SER A 140 -24.14 -23.91 4.23
C SER A 140 -25.03 -25.05 4.73
N VAL A 141 -24.41 -26.01 5.43
CA VAL A 141 -25.14 -27.06 6.12
C VAL A 141 -26.00 -26.33 7.13
N ASN A 142 -27.30 -26.30 6.85
CA ASN A 142 -28.35 -25.71 7.66
C ASN A 142 -28.25 -26.30 9.09
N GLN A 143 -27.45 -25.68 9.95
CA GLN A 143 -27.43 -26.00 11.37
C GLN A 143 -28.73 -25.44 11.93
N SER A 144 -29.69 -26.34 12.13
CA SER A 144 -30.91 -26.06 12.88
C SER A 144 -30.58 -25.29 14.15
N PRO A 145 -31.42 -24.31 14.56
CA PRO A 145 -31.19 -23.54 15.79
C PRO A 145 -31.10 -24.51 16.97
N GLN A 146 -29.92 -24.66 17.56
CA GLN A 146 -29.80 -25.29 18.86
C GLN A 146 -30.36 -24.31 19.89
N THR A 147 -31.49 -24.70 20.47
CA THR A 147 -32.11 -24.06 21.62
C THR A 147 -31.07 -23.90 22.73
N PRO A 148 -30.91 -22.72 23.36
CA PRO A 148 -29.97 -22.53 24.46
C PRO A 148 -30.36 -23.46 25.62
N GLN A 149 -29.53 -24.43 25.95
CA GLN A 149 -29.61 -25.09 27.26
C GLN A 149 -29.05 -24.12 28.31
N GLU A 150 -29.89 -23.75 29.27
CA GLU A 150 -29.49 -23.08 30.51
C GLU A 150 -28.49 -23.95 31.27
N THR A 151 -27.20 -23.61 31.18
CA THR A 151 -26.19 -24.14 32.08
C THR A 151 -26.29 -23.41 33.42
N ILE A 152 -26.92 -24.06 34.40
CA ILE A 152 -26.92 -23.65 35.79
C ILE A 152 -25.48 -23.74 36.33
N PHE A 153 -24.91 -22.60 36.72
CA PHE A 153 -23.66 -22.51 37.45
C PHE A 153 -23.85 -23.06 38.88
N GLN A 154 -23.23 -24.20 39.19
CA GLN A 154 -22.93 -24.57 40.57
C GLN A 154 -21.57 -24.00 40.97
N GLN A 155 -21.63 -23.12 41.97
CA GLN A 155 -20.52 -22.45 42.63
C GLN A 155 -19.81 -23.48 43.54
N GLN A 156 -18.55 -23.82 43.25
CA GLN A 156 -17.73 -24.62 44.16
C GLN A 156 -16.47 -23.85 44.56
N ALA A 157 -16.31 -23.72 45.88
CA ALA A 157 -15.36 -22.88 46.58
C ALA A 157 -13.92 -23.39 46.52
N LEU A 158 -12.98 -22.44 46.71
CA LEU A 158 -11.54 -22.63 46.89
C LEU A 158 -11.19 -23.59 48.04
N PRO A 159 -9.98 -24.17 47.99
CA PRO A 159 -9.05 -24.01 49.12
C PRO A 159 -7.68 -23.42 48.75
N PRO A 160 -6.90 -22.94 49.76
CA PRO A 160 -5.72 -22.09 49.55
C PRO A 160 -4.38 -22.85 49.68
N SER A 161 -3.32 -22.11 49.34
CA SER A 161 -1.96 -22.19 49.90
C SER A 161 -0.94 -23.09 49.20
N GLY A 162 0.21 -22.50 48.86
CA GLY A 162 1.39 -23.20 48.38
C GLY A 162 2.49 -22.23 47.92
N ALA A 163 3.38 -21.90 48.84
CA ALA A 163 4.53 -21.00 48.68
C ALA A 163 5.59 -21.51 47.67
N GLY A 164 6.34 -20.59 47.07
CA GLY A 164 7.54 -20.92 46.29
C GLY A 164 8.23 -19.67 45.74
N GLN A 165 9.31 -19.27 46.40
CA GLN A 165 10.21 -18.17 46.06
C GLN A 165 10.97 -18.39 44.73
N ALA A 166 11.36 -17.29 44.09
CA ALA A 166 12.76 -16.86 43.91
C ALA A 166 13.07 -16.33 42.50
N GLY A 167 13.48 -15.06 42.46
CA GLY A 167 14.52 -14.56 41.55
C GLY A 167 14.07 -14.10 40.18
N GLN A 168 14.02 -12.77 39.98
CA GLN A 168 14.88 -12.13 38.96
C GLN A 168 14.87 -10.60 39.06
N SER A 169 16.07 -10.09 39.27
CA SER A 169 16.71 -8.90 38.69
C SER A 169 15.98 -7.55 38.62
N ALA A 170 16.55 -6.64 39.40
CA ALA A 170 16.31 -5.20 39.39
C ALA A 170 16.78 -4.53 38.08
N VAL A 171 15.92 -3.67 37.52
CA VAL A 171 16.34 -2.51 36.71
C VAL A 171 15.61 -1.28 37.26
N GLN A 172 16.41 -0.25 37.56
CA GLN A 172 16.04 0.95 38.29
C GLN A 172 15.10 1.84 37.46
N GLN A 173 14.00 2.27 38.08
CA GLN A 173 13.00 3.18 37.52
C GLN A 173 13.19 4.57 38.15
N PRO A 174 13.22 5.68 37.38
CA PRO A 174 13.39 7.01 37.93
C PRO A 174 12.10 7.53 38.60
N LYS A 175 12.24 7.82 39.89
CA LYS A 175 11.57 8.81 40.75
C LYS A 175 10.47 9.66 40.07
N VAL A 176 9.21 9.36 40.38
CA VAL A 176 8.07 10.25 40.15
C VAL A 176 7.79 11.12 41.39
N THR A 177 7.73 12.43 41.14
CA THR A 177 7.37 13.50 42.08
C THR A 177 5.86 13.50 42.36
N PRO A 178 5.40 13.66 43.61
CA PRO A 178 3.96 13.72 43.92
C PRO A 178 3.36 15.08 43.50
N LEU A 179 2.25 15.03 42.76
CA LEU A 179 1.36 16.17 42.49
C LEU A 179 0.29 16.27 43.60
N PRO A 180 -0.17 17.48 43.97
CA PRO A 180 -1.17 17.69 45.03
C PRO A 180 -2.57 17.19 44.65
N GLN A 181 -3.28 16.75 45.70
CA GLN A 181 -4.67 16.30 45.70
C GLN A 181 -5.60 17.37 45.12
N SER A 182 -6.37 16.98 44.10
CA SER A 182 -7.55 17.71 43.63
C SER A 182 -8.78 16.98 44.14
N THR A 183 -9.52 17.63 45.04
CA THR A 183 -10.83 17.17 45.53
C THR A 183 -11.88 17.40 44.45
N ASN A 184 -12.41 16.31 43.89
CA ASN A 184 -13.60 16.33 43.05
C ASN A 184 -14.77 15.59 43.73
N PRO A 185 -16.02 16.04 43.49
CA PRO A 185 -17.22 15.65 44.22
C PRO A 185 -17.75 14.24 43.84
N PRO A 186 -18.66 13.65 44.65
CA PRO A 186 -19.17 12.30 44.42
C PRO A 186 -20.00 12.18 43.13
N PRO A 187 -19.98 11.02 42.45
CA PRO A 187 -20.77 10.79 41.26
C PRO A 187 -22.25 10.56 41.61
N PRO A 188 -23.19 11.05 40.78
CA PRO A 188 -24.58 10.62 40.85
C PRO A 188 -24.72 9.18 40.37
N ALA A 189 -25.50 8.41 41.12
CA ALA A 189 -25.91 7.05 40.77
C ALA A 189 -26.86 7.06 39.57
N GLY A 190 -26.66 6.10 38.66
CA GLY A 190 -27.68 5.67 37.69
C GLY A 190 -27.32 5.97 36.23
N GLY A 191 -27.03 4.93 35.46
CA GLY A 191 -27.01 5.04 34.00
C GLY A 191 -26.16 3.99 33.26
N GLN A 192 -26.77 2.83 33.05
CA GLN A 192 -26.61 1.89 31.92
C GLN A 192 -25.23 1.22 31.65
N PRO A 193 -25.23 -0.12 31.43
CA PRO A 193 -24.05 -0.85 31.00
C PRO A 193 -23.61 -0.43 29.60
N THR A 194 -22.32 -0.14 29.48
CA THR A 194 -21.60 0.05 28.22
C THR A 194 -21.87 -1.13 27.29
N ALA A 195 -22.54 -0.88 26.17
CA ALA A 195 -22.71 -1.85 25.10
C ALA A 195 -21.33 -2.30 24.63
N VAL A 196 -21.03 -3.58 24.86
CA VAL A 196 -19.89 -4.26 24.25
C VAL A 196 -20.09 -4.16 22.74
N VAL A 197 -19.16 -3.50 22.05
CA VAL A 197 -19.07 -3.52 20.58
C VAL A 197 -18.75 -4.96 20.18
N GLN A 198 -19.79 -5.78 20.03
CA GLN A 198 -19.71 -7.04 19.33
C GLN A 198 -19.38 -6.72 17.88
N ASN A 199 -18.14 -7.03 17.46
CA ASN A 199 -17.81 -7.08 16.04
C ASN A 199 -18.86 -7.99 15.37
N PRO A 200 -19.61 -7.50 14.37
CA PRO A 200 -20.58 -8.34 13.68
C PRO A 200 -19.82 -9.53 13.07
N PRO A 201 -20.38 -10.75 13.14
CA PRO A 201 -19.78 -11.90 12.47
C PRO A 201 -19.61 -11.56 11.00
N SER A 202 -18.42 -11.81 10.45
CA SER A 202 -18.13 -11.71 9.03
C SER A 202 -19.11 -12.60 8.26
N GLN A 203 -20.22 -12.01 7.81
CA GLN A 203 -21.14 -12.69 6.91
C GLN A 203 -20.43 -12.79 5.57
N THR A 204 -19.85 -13.96 5.30
CA THR A 204 -19.44 -14.32 3.93
C THR A 204 -20.71 -14.31 3.10
N ALA A 205 -20.91 -13.23 2.33
CA ALA A 205 -22.07 -13.09 1.47
C ALA A 205 -22.09 -14.27 0.49
N VAL A 206 -23.20 -15.02 0.47
CA VAL A 206 -23.42 -16.07 -0.52
C VAL A 206 -23.60 -15.38 -1.87
N ILE A 207 -22.56 -15.42 -2.71
CA ILE A 207 -22.57 -14.78 -4.02
C ILE A 207 -23.50 -15.57 -4.93
N ALA A 208 -24.46 -14.89 -5.56
CA ALA A 208 -25.36 -15.52 -6.53
C ALA A 208 -24.56 -16.12 -7.71
N PRO A 209 -24.97 -17.27 -8.28
CA PRO A 209 -24.23 -17.91 -9.38
C PRO A 209 -23.98 -17.00 -10.59
N GLU A 210 -24.90 -16.09 -10.88
CA GLU A 210 -24.75 -15.09 -11.94
C GLU A 210 -23.61 -14.10 -11.65
N GLN A 211 -23.50 -13.65 -10.41
CA GLN A 211 -22.46 -12.73 -9.99
C GLN A 211 -21.07 -13.40 -9.97
N GLN A 212 -21.00 -14.71 -9.70
CA GLN A 212 -19.76 -15.48 -9.86
C GLN A 212 -19.28 -15.51 -11.31
N ARG A 213 -20.19 -15.64 -12.28
CA ARG A 213 -19.85 -15.58 -13.71
C ARG A 213 -19.29 -14.22 -14.09
N ILE A 214 -19.95 -13.14 -13.67
CA ILE A 214 -19.49 -11.76 -13.91
C ILE A 214 -18.09 -11.55 -13.32
N VAL A 215 -17.85 -12.04 -12.11
CA VAL A 215 -16.53 -11.98 -11.46
C VAL A 215 -15.46 -12.71 -12.28
N SER A 216 -15.70 -13.96 -12.68
CA SER A 216 -14.73 -14.74 -13.47
C SER A 216 -14.47 -14.12 -14.86
N GLU A 217 -15.51 -13.63 -15.52
CA GLU A 217 -15.38 -12.93 -16.81
C GLU A 217 -14.57 -11.64 -16.68
N THR A 218 -14.83 -10.83 -15.64
CA THR A 218 -14.08 -9.59 -15.41
C THR A 218 -12.63 -9.88 -15.04
N ILE A 219 -12.36 -10.89 -14.20
CA ILE A 219 -10.98 -11.33 -13.90
C ILE A 219 -10.26 -11.76 -15.18
N THR A 220 -10.93 -12.55 -16.03
CA THR A 220 -10.37 -13.01 -17.29
C THR A 220 -10.02 -11.85 -18.22
N THR A 221 -10.95 -10.89 -18.34
CA THR A 221 -10.74 -9.66 -19.12
C THR A 221 -9.56 -8.85 -18.58
N THR A 222 -9.50 -8.65 -17.26
CA THR A 222 -8.39 -7.97 -16.58
C THR A 222 -7.06 -8.65 -16.87
N LYS A 223 -6.99 -9.98 -16.83
CA LYS A 223 -5.77 -10.74 -17.15
C LYS A 223 -5.33 -10.54 -18.60
N ILE A 224 -6.27 -10.55 -19.55
CA ILE A 224 -5.99 -10.30 -20.97
C ILE A 224 -5.43 -8.89 -21.18
N GLU A 225 -6.01 -7.89 -20.51
CA GLU A 225 -5.54 -6.51 -20.62
C GLU A 225 -4.14 -6.32 -20.00
N LEU A 226 -3.89 -6.94 -18.84
CA LEU A 226 -2.56 -6.98 -18.24
C LEU A 226 -1.53 -7.63 -19.18
N GLU A 227 -1.88 -8.74 -19.81
CA GLU A 227 -1.01 -9.43 -20.77
C GLU A 227 -0.72 -8.57 -22.00
N LYS A 228 -1.72 -7.84 -22.50
CA LYS A 228 -1.54 -6.87 -23.59
C LYS A 228 -0.57 -5.75 -23.20
N ILE A 229 -0.71 -5.19 -21.99
CA ILE A 229 0.19 -4.16 -21.47
C ILE A 229 1.61 -4.70 -21.32
N LYS A 230 1.77 -5.91 -20.77
CA LYS A 230 3.05 -6.58 -20.62
C LYS A 230 3.74 -6.77 -21.97
N LYS A 231 3.01 -7.27 -22.98
CA LYS A 231 3.56 -7.48 -24.33
C LYS A 231 4.03 -6.17 -24.96
N ASP A 232 3.27 -5.08 -24.82
CA ASP A 232 3.69 -3.75 -25.31
C ASP A 232 4.96 -3.24 -24.61
N LEU A 233 5.07 -3.45 -23.29
CA LEU A 233 6.28 -3.11 -22.53
C LEU A 233 7.51 -3.92 -22.98
N GLU A 234 7.35 -5.22 -23.22
CA GLU A 234 8.41 -6.11 -23.72
C GLU A 234 8.84 -5.74 -25.14
N GLU A 235 7.90 -5.46 -26.03
CA GLU A 235 8.16 -5.01 -27.40
C GLU A 235 8.95 -3.69 -27.40
N LYS A 236 8.47 -2.69 -26.65
CA LYS A 236 9.19 -1.41 -26.50
C LYS A 236 10.55 -1.58 -25.85
N LYS A 237 10.72 -2.53 -24.92
CA LYS A 237 12.03 -2.84 -24.34
C LYS A 237 12.97 -3.40 -25.39
N ARG A 238 12.51 -4.36 -26.19
CA ARG A 238 13.28 -4.97 -27.28
C ARG A 238 13.69 -3.94 -28.33
N GLU A 239 12.77 -3.07 -28.78
CA GLU A 239 13.10 -1.99 -29.72
C GLU A 239 14.20 -1.06 -29.20
N ARG A 240 14.21 -0.77 -27.89
CA ARG A 240 15.24 0.05 -27.26
C ARG A 240 16.59 -0.66 -27.21
N GLU A 241 16.61 -1.96 -26.99
CA GLU A 241 17.85 -2.76 -26.98
C GLU A 241 18.44 -2.89 -28.39
N GLU A 242 17.61 -3.07 -29.41
CA GLU A 242 18.03 -3.14 -30.82
C GLU A 242 18.60 -1.80 -31.34
N ARG A 243 18.20 -0.64 -30.77
CA ARG A 243 18.73 0.68 -31.15
C ARG A 243 20.08 1.06 -30.51
N LYS A 244 20.41 0.54 -29.32
CA LYS A 244 21.68 0.84 -28.61
C LYS A 244 22.99 0.52 -29.35
N PRO A 245 23.11 -0.53 -30.20
CA PRO A 245 24.38 -0.80 -30.89
C PRO A 245 24.76 0.28 -31.91
N PHE A 246 23.82 1.11 -32.38
CA PHE A 246 24.11 2.11 -33.41
C PHE A 246 24.84 3.34 -32.84
N ASP A 247 24.35 3.90 -31.73
CA ASP A 247 24.96 5.10 -31.14
C ASP A 247 26.36 4.84 -30.56
N SER A 248 26.56 3.67 -29.93
CA SER A 248 27.87 3.32 -29.34
C SER A 248 28.96 3.01 -30.37
N ALA A 249 28.59 2.59 -31.58
CA ALA A 249 29.52 2.38 -32.69
C ALA A 249 29.91 3.70 -33.37
N GLN A 250 28.97 4.64 -33.46
CA GLN A 250 29.21 5.95 -34.08
C GLN A 250 30.08 6.84 -33.18
N ASP A 251 29.83 6.85 -31.87
CA ASP A 251 30.60 7.61 -30.87
C ASP A 251 32.05 7.10 -30.74
N LYS A 252 32.27 5.79 -31.00
CA LYS A 252 33.63 5.22 -31.12
C LYS A 252 34.34 5.62 -32.41
N LYS A 253 33.62 5.81 -33.52
CA LYS A 253 34.21 6.29 -34.79
C LYS A 253 34.61 7.75 -34.70
N GLU A 254 33.76 8.62 -34.16
CA GLU A 254 34.09 10.05 -33.99
C GLU A 254 35.26 10.27 -33.03
N LYS A 255 35.31 9.57 -31.88
CA LYS A 255 36.47 9.63 -30.99
C LYS A 255 37.76 9.13 -31.61
N LYS A 256 37.68 8.20 -32.57
CA LYS A 256 38.86 7.69 -33.28
C LYS A 256 39.36 8.72 -34.30
N GLU A 257 38.45 9.36 -35.05
CA GLU A 257 38.83 10.43 -36.00
C GLU A 257 39.30 11.71 -35.31
N GLU A 258 38.74 12.08 -34.15
CA GLU A 258 39.17 13.26 -33.40
C GLU A 258 40.57 13.07 -32.77
N LYS A 259 40.90 11.85 -32.31
CA LYS A 259 42.25 11.53 -31.85
C LYS A 259 43.28 11.52 -32.96
N GLU A 260 42.89 11.18 -34.19
CA GLU A 260 43.80 11.15 -35.34
C GLU A 260 44.05 12.55 -35.93
N LYS A 261 43.12 13.51 -35.72
CA LYS A 261 43.25 14.90 -36.21
C LYS A 261 43.88 15.89 -35.23
N ARG A 262 44.23 15.50 -34.00
CA ARG A 262 45.01 16.36 -33.09
C ARG A 262 46.51 16.07 -33.26
N PRO A 263 47.27 16.85 -34.06
CA PRO A 263 48.71 16.71 -34.12
C PRO A 263 49.30 16.95 -32.72
N GLU A 264 50.20 16.05 -32.30
CA GLU A 264 51.01 16.18 -31.10
C GLU A 264 51.70 17.55 -31.09
N ARG A 265 51.13 18.49 -30.33
CA ARG A 265 51.80 19.76 -30.04
C ARG A 265 52.89 19.45 -29.02
N ASN A 266 54.02 18.98 -29.54
CA ASN A 266 55.24 18.66 -28.82
C ASN A 266 55.71 19.91 -28.03
N GLY A 267 55.37 19.93 -26.74
CA GLY A 267 55.69 21.01 -25.82
C GLY A 267 57.16 20.96 -25.43
N LYS A 268 58.01 21.53 -26.29
CA LYS A 268 59.42 21.82 -25.96
C LYS A 268 59.43 22.98 -24.95
N ASN A 269 59.65 22.65 -23.67
CA ASN A 269 59.75 23.59 -22.56
C ASN A 269 61.12 24.31 -22.61
N PRO A 270 61.20 25.64 -22.78
CA PRO A 270 62.47 26.35 -22.68
C PRO A 270 62.77 26.62 -21.20
N GLN A 271 63.81 25.94 -20.72
CA GLN A 271 64.52 26.21 -19.49
C GLN A 271 65.05 27.66 -19.52
N LYS A 272 64.69 28.47 -18.53
CA LYS A 272 65.30 29.78 -18.29
C LYS A 272 66.19 29.70 -17.07
N ASP A 273 67.43 30.13 -17.29
CA ASP A 273 68.50 30.38 -16.33
C ASP A 273 68.15 31.51 -15.34
#